data_AF-A0AAV6GG09-F1
#
_entry.id   AF-A0AAV6GG09-F1
#
_cell.length_a   1.000
_cell.length_b   1.000
_cell.length_c   1.000
_cell.angle_alpha   90.00
_cell.angle_beta   90.00
_cell.angle_gamma   90.00
#
_symmetry.space_group_name_H-M   'P 1'
#
loop_
_entity.id
_entity.type
_entity.pdbx_description
1 polymer ?
#
loop_
_entity_poly.entity_id
_entity_poly.type
_entity_poly.pdbx_seq_one_letter_code
_entity_poly.pdbx_strand_id
1 'polypeptide(L)'
;MSTKEKLIKHVMEGEPVGSRNKVTVVGVGMVGMASAVSILLKDLCDELALVDVMEDKLKGEVMDLQHGSLFLKTHRIVGDKDYSVTAGSKVVVVTAGARQQEGESRLNLVQRNVNIFKFIIPNIVKYSPNCIMLVVSNPVDILTYVAWKLSGLPKHRVIGSGTNLDSARFRHLMAEKLKISPTSVHGWIVGEHGDSSGGCVEWGERGRRVPPGPEPRHGHRQGQGRLEERPQDGG
;
A
#
# COMPACT_ATOMS: atom_id res chain seq x y z
N MET A 1 33.08 -13.17 36.18
CA MET A 1 32.25 -13.79 35.13
C MET A 1 30.79 -13.63 35.46
N SER A 2 30.01 -13.04 34.56
CA SER A 2 28.57 -12.87 34.73
C SER A 2 27.84 -14.22 34.60
N THR A 3 26.61 -14.31 35.10
CA THR A 3 25.75 -15.52 34.96
C THR A 3 25.57 -15.92 33.50
N LYS A 4 25.49 -14.94 32.59
CA LYS A 4 25.37 -15.17 31.15
C LYS A 4 26.57 -15.95 30.59
N GLU A 5 27.78 -15.59 30.99
CA GLU A 5 29.03 -16.21 30.52
C GLU A 5 29.21 -17.65 31.04
N LYS A 6 28.60 -17.97 32.20
CA LYS A 6 28.62 -19.33 32.75
C LYS A 6 27.61 -20.26 32.06
N LEU A 7 26.49 -19.72 31.59
CA LEU A 7 25.39 -20.49 31.01
C LEU A 7 25.46 -20.61 29.48
N ILE A 8 26.02 -19.63 28.79
CA ILE A 8 26.05 -19.56 27.33
C ILE A 8 27.49 -19.72 26.84
N LYS A 9 27.72 -20.78 26.06
CA LYS A 9 28.97 -20.98 25.33
C LYS A 9 28.77 -20.58 23.87
N HIS A 10 29.53 -19.59 23.40
CA HIS A 10 29.53 -19.23 21.99
C HIS A 10 30.20 -20.35 21.17
N VAL A 11 29.46 -20.93 20.23
CA VAL A 11 29.96 -22.00 19.35
C VAL A 11 30.51 -21.43 18.03
N MET A 12 30.09 -20.20 17.68
CA MET A 12 30.61 -19.44 16.55
C MET A 12 30.96 -18.02 17.02
N GLU A 13 32.13 -17.53 16.63
CA GLU A 13 32.45 -16.10 16.61
C GLU A 13 32.02 -15.57 15.25
N GLY A 14 31.05 -14.65 15.23
CA GLY A 14 30.53 -14.08 14.00
C GLY A 14 29.72 -12.83 14.27
N GLU A 15 29.66 -11.95 13.28
CA GLU A 15 28.84 -10.75 13.36
C GLU A 15 27.38 -11.10 13.69
N PRO A 16 26.69 -10.27 14.50
CA PRO A 16 25.29 -10.49 14.81
C PRO A 16 24.50 -10.67 13.52
N VAL A 17 23.65 -11.70 13.47
CA VAL A 17 22.80 -11.98 12.31
C VAL A 17 21.95 -10.74 12.03
N GLY A 18 22.31 -9.99 10.99
CA GLY A 18 21.52 -8.86 10.53
C GLY A 18 20.14 -9.34 10.09
N SER A 19 19.10 -8.56 10.42
CA SER A 19 17.75 -8.87 9.98
C SER A 19 17.68 -8.95 8.45
N ARG A 20 17.02 -10.01 7.96
CA ARG A 20 16.84 -10.29 6.53
C ARG A 20 15.59 -9.63 5.98
N ASN A 21 14.52 -9.58 6.77
CA ASN A 21 13.18 -9.14 6.37
C ASN A 21 12.71 -7.96 7.24
N LYS A 22 13.59 -6.99 7.45
CA LYS A 22 13.29 -5.80 8.25
C LYS A 22 12.19 -4.96 7.62
N VAL A 23 11.22 -4.56 8.42
CA VAL A 23 10.15 -3.62 8.03
C VAL A 23 10.19 -2.40 8.94
N THR A 24 10.07 -1.21 8.36
CA THR A 24 9.93 0.04 9.12
C THR A 24 8.54 0.62 8.94
N VAL A 25 7.93 1.10 10.03
CA VAL A 25 6.72 1.92 9.99
C VAL A 25 7.06 3.32 10.52
N VAL A 26 6.80 4.33 9.69
CA VAL A 26 7.01 5.74 10.04
C VAL A 26 5.67 6.36 10.41
N GLY A 27 5.59 6.83 11.65
CA GLY A 27 4.38 7.30 12.33
C GLY A 27 3.78 6.21 13.23
N VAL A 28 3.65 6.47 14.52
CA VAL A 28 2.93 5.63 15.51
C VAL A 28 1.54 6.20 15.84
N GLY A 29 0.89 6.75 14.81
CA GLY A 29 -0.53 7.06 14.84
C GLY A 29 -1.39 5.79 14.79
N MET A 30 -2.71 5.95 14.81
CA MET A 30 -3.65 4.81 14.72
C MET A 30 -3.41 3.94 13.47
N VAL A 31 -3.14 4.57 12.32
CA VAL A 31 -2.87 3.86 11.05
C VAL A 31 -1.52 3.12 11.12
N GLY A 32 -0.50 3.76 11.69
CA GLY A 32 0.82 3.17 11.87
C GLY A 32 0.79 1.96 12.79
N MET A 33 0.14 2.07 13.95
CA MET A 33 0.01 0.96 14.90
C MET A 33 -0.85 -0.18 14.35
N ALA A 34 -1.97 0.12 13.68
CA ALA A 34 -2.76 -0.92 13.01
C ALA A 34 -1.96 -1.67 11.95
N SER A 35 -1.11 -0.95 11.21
CA SER A 35 -0.20 -1.55 10.22
C SER A 35 0.87 -2.41 10.91
N ALA A 36 1.53 -1.89 11.93
CA ALA A 36 2.58 -2.58 12.70
C ALA A 36 2.05 -3.89 13.31
N VAL A 37 0.93 -3.84 14.02
CA VAL A 37 0.30 -5.04 14.63
C VAL A 37 -0.10 -6.04 13.55
N SER A 38 -0.69 -5.60 12.44
CA SER A 38 -1.07 -6.50 11.34
C SER A 38 0.13 -7.19 10.69
N ILE A 39 1.28 -6.51 10.61
CA ILE A 39 2.53 -7.06 10.07
C ILE A 39 3.10 -8.11 11.02
N LEU A 40 3.09 -7.83 12.33
CA LEU A 40 3.55 -8.75 13.37
C LEU A 40 2.69 -10.02 13.42
N LEU A 41 1.37 -9.89 13.43
CA LEU A 41 0.43 -11.03 13.49
C LEU A 41 0.45 -11.89 12.23
N LYS A 42 0.94 -11.37 11.11
CA LYS A 42 1.10 -12.11 9.85
C LYS A 42 2.50 -12.72 9.67
N ASP A 43 3.37 -12.60 10.67
CA ASP A 43 4.74 -13.12 10.64
C ASP A 43 5.55 -12.64 9.41
N LEU A 44 5.33 -11.41 8.95
CA LEU A 44 5.93 -10.90 7.70
C LEU A 44 7.35 -10.38 7.86
N CYS A 45 7.77 -10.06 9.09
CA CYS A 45 9.08 -9.49 9.38
C CYS A 45 9.77 -10.21 10.54
N ASP A 46 11.09 -10.25 10.45
CA ASP A 46 11.96 -10.72 11.52
C ASP A 46 12.35 -9.55 12.46
N GLU A 47 12.56 -8.35 11.91
CA GLU A 47 12.74 -7.10 12.66
C GLU A 47 11.69 -6.04 12.26
N LEU A 48 11.04 -5.43 13.25
CA LEU A 48 10.15 -4.28 13.08
C LEU A 48 10.79 -3.03 13.70
N ALA A 49 10.90 -1.97 12.91
CA ALA A 49 11.36 -0.66 13.38
C ALA A 49 10.23 0.37 13.32
N LEU A 50 10.00 1.09 14.42
CA LEU A 50 9.04 2.18 14.52
C LEU A 50 9.76 3.52 14.61
N VAL A 51 9.32 4.51 13.85
CA VAL A 51 9.88 5.87 13.91
C VAL A 51 8.77 6.89 14.05
N ASP A 52 8.89 7.77 15.04
CA ASP A 52 8.01 8.91 15.23
C ASP A 52 8.75 10.05 15.93
N VAL A 53 8.23 11.27 15.81
CA VAL A 53 8.76 12.46 16.50
C VAL A 53 8.31 12.52 17.96
N MET A 54 7.22 11.84 18.32
CA MET A 54 6.68 11.77 19.69
C MET A 54 7.36 10.65 20.49
N GLU A 55 8.48 10.95 21.13
CA GLU A 55 9.33 9.98 21.85
C GLU A 55 8.59 9.21 22.95
N ASP A 56 7.83 9.89 23.81
CA ASP A 56 7.10 9.23 24.91
C ASP A 56 6.07 8.22 24.40
N LYS A 57 5.31 8.63 23.37
CA LYS A 57 4.33 7.76 22.73
C LYS A 57 5.02 6.59 22.04
N LEU A 58 6.06 6.86 21.25
CA LEU A 58 6.83 5.82 20.56
C LEU A 58 7.37 4.77 21.53
N LYS A 59 7.95 5.20 22.65
CA LYS A 59 8.48 4.28 23.67
C LYS A 59 7.38 3.43 24.30
N GLY A 60 6.22 4.02 24.60
CA GLY A 60 5.06 3.30 25.12
C GLY A 60 4.57 2.23 24.16
N GLU A 61 4.37 2.58 22.89
CA GLU A 61 3.89 1.66 21.84
C GLU A 61 4.90 0.53 21.56
N VAL A 62 6.20 0.84 21.53
CA VAL A 62 7.27 -0.17 21.35
C VAL A 62 7.27 -1.15 22.52
N MET A 63 7.17 -0.66 23.76
CA MET A 63 7.18 -1.50 24.96
C MET A 63 5.97 -2.44 25.00
N ASP A 64 4.79 -1.95 24.60
CA ASP A 64 3.57 -2.76 24.55
C ASP A 64 3.73 -3.92 23.55
N LEU A 65 4.25 -3.63 22.35
CA LEU A 65 4.55 -4.67 21.35
C LEU A 65 5.64 -5.64 21.81
N GLN A 66 6.64 -5.16 22.54
CA GLN A 66 7.70 -6.01 23.11
C GLN A 66 7.17 -6.94 24.20
N HIS A 67 6.25 -6.49 25.06
CA HIS A 67 5.60 -7.35 26.04
C HIS A 67 4.76 -8.45 25.37
N GLY A 68 4.20 -8.15 24.19
CA GLY A 68 3.52 -9.13 23.34
C GLY A 68 4.45 -10.10 22.60
N SER A 69 5.78 -9.96 22.70
CA SER A 69 6.75 -10.77 21.92
C SER A 69 6.61 -12.27 22.12
N LEU A 70 6.11 -12.73 23.27
CA LEU A 70 5.86 -14.15 23.54
C LEU A 70 4.82 -14.76 22.57
N PHE A 71 3.92 -13.94 22.03
CA PHE A 71 2.85 -14.37 21.12
C PHE A 71 3.21 -14.16 19.64
N LEU A 72 4.40 -13.62 19.36
CA LEU A 72 4.84 -13.21 18.03
C LEU A 72 6.07 -14.03 17.61
N LYS A 73 6.28 -14.17 16.29
CA LYS A 73 7.51 -14.81 15.76
C LYS A 73 8.59 -13.81 15.37
N THR A 74 8.28 -12.51 15.39
CA THR A 74 9.24 -11.43 15.15
C THR A 74 10.21 -11.33 16.33
N HIS A 75 11.50 -11.48 16.06
CA HIS A 75 12.52 -11.59 17.11
C HIS A 75 12.95 -10.24 17.67
N ARG A 76 12.73 -9.15 16.93
CA ARG A 76 13.20 -7.82 17.33
C ARG A 76 12.20 -6.73 16.95
N ILE A 77 11.82 -5.95 17.96
CA ILE A 77 10.98 -4.76 17.80
C ILE A 77 11.75 -3.60 18.41
N VAL A 78 12.03 -2.58 17.62
CA VAL A 78 12.79 -1.39 18.01
C VAL A 78 12.03 -0.15 17.62
N GLY A 79 12.22 0.95 18.34
CA GLY A 79 11.74 2.23 17.88
C GLY A 79 12.56 3.38 18.45
N ASP A 80 12.79 4.37 17.61
CA ASP A 80 13.54 5.57 17.93
C ASP A 80 13.06 6.72 17.03
N LYS A 81 13.33 7.96 17.45
CA LYS A 81 13.15 9.15 16.63
C LYS A 81 14.24 9.28 15.57
N ASP A 82 15.45 8.78 15.85
CA ASP A 82 16.52 8.74 14.85
C ASP A 82 16.24 7.68 13.79
N TYR A 83 16.36 8.07 12.53
CA TYR A 83 16.19 7.19 11.38
C TYR A 83 17.30 6.15 11.24
N SER A 84 18.40 6.24 12.00
CA SER A 84 19.41 5.19 12.05
C SER A 84 18.83 3.82 12.45
N VAL A 85 17.76 3.80 13.26
CA VAL A 85 17.01 2.58 13.60
C VAL A 85 16.39 1.89 12.38
N THR A 86 16.19 2.61 11.28
CA THR A 86 15.59 2.10 10.03
C THR A 86 16.61 1.46 9.09
N ALA A 87 17.88 1.39 9.47
CA ALA A 87 18.92 0.85 8.61
C ALA A 87 18.65 -0.59 8.18
N GLY A 88 18.78 -0.86 6.88
CA GLY A 88 18.63 -2.20 6.29
C GLY A 88 17.19 -2.66 6.03
N SER A 89 16.21 -1.77 6.11
CA SER A 89 14.79 -2.10 5.86
C SER A 89 14.52 -2.52 4.42
N LYS A 90 13.75 -3.60 4.25
CA LYS A 90 13.25 -4.08 2.95
C LYS A 90 12.00 -3.33 2.52
N VAL A 91 11.10 -3.09 3.46
CA VAL A 91 9.88 -2.32 3.23
C VAL A 91 9.77 -1.21 4.26
N VAL A 92 9.42 0.00 3.80
CA VAL A 92 9.18 1.15 4.66
C VAL A 92 7.77 1.67 4.41
N VAL A 93 6.92 1.60 5.43
CA VAL A 93 5.54 2.07 5.39
C VAL A 93 5.49 3.48 5.96
N VAL A 94 5.12 4.46 5.13
CA VAL A 94 5.02 5.86 5.53
C VAL A 94 3.56 6.19 5.84
N THR A 95 3.26 6.36 7.12
CA THR A 95 1.92 6.73 7.63
C THR A 95 1.90 8.12 8.28
N ALA A 96 3.07 8.73 8.46
CA ALA A 96 3.22 10.07 9.02
C ALA A 96 2.65 11.13 8.07
N GLY A 97 1.86 12.03 8.63
CA GLY A 97 1.26 13.14 7.88
C GLY A 97 0.46 14.05 8.80
N ALA A 98 0.32 15.30 8.41
CA ALA A 98 -0.60 16.25 9.00
C ALA A 98 -2.05 15.84 8.65
N ARG A 99 -2.94 16.02 9.63
CA ARG A 99 -4.39 15.91 9.43
C ARG A 99 -4.92 17.25 8.91
N GLN A 100 -5.94 17.18 8.05
CA GLN A 100 -6.66 18.37 7.60
C GLN A 100 -7.29 19.08 8.79
N GLN A 101 -7.10 20.39 8.88
CA GLN A 101 -7.78 21.23 9.86
C GLN A 101 -9.09 21.79 9.28
N GLU A 102 -10.05 22.10 10.15
CA GLU A 102 -11.31 22.73 9.71
C GLU A 102 -11.01 24.06 8.99
N GLY A 103 -11.59 24.24 7.80
CA GLY A 103 -11.36 25.41 6.95
C GLY A 103 -10.04 25.41 6.16
N GLU A 104 -9.19 24.39 6.30
CA GLU A 104 -7.93 24.30 5.56
C GLU A 104 -8.15 23.86 4.10
N SER A 105 -7.54 24.58 3.15
CA SER A 105 -7.55 24.20 1.73
C SER A 105 -6.77 22.90 1.49
N ARG A 106 -7.21 22.11 0.50
CA ARG A 106 -6.49 20.89 0.08
C ARG A 106 -5.03 21.17 -0.29
N LEU A 107 -4.75 22.32 -0.90
CA LEU A 107 -3.40 22.73 -1.29
C LEU A 107 -2.49 23.00 -0.07
N ASN A 108 -3.03 23.66 0.97
CA ASN A 108 -2.26 23.93 2.19
C ASN A 108 -1.90 22.63 2.92
N LEU A 109 -2.84 21.69 2.99
CA LEU A 109 -2.60 20.36 3.56
C LEU A 109 -1.47 19.62 2.82
N VAL A 110 -1.52 19.62 1.49
CA VAL A 110 -0.46 19.02 0.65
C VAL A 110 0.87 19.67 0.96
N GLN A 111 0.94 21.01 1.01
CA GLN A 111 2.19 21.72 1.26
C GLN A 111 2.81 21.36 2.62
N ARG A 112 2.01 21.24 3.68
CA ARG A 112 2.48 20.79 5.00
C ARG A 112 3.03 19.36 4.94
N ASN A 113 2.31 18.45 4.28
CA ASN A 113 2.77 17.07 4.12
C ASN A 113 4.03 16.96 3.27
N VAL A 114 4.18 17.78 2.23
CA VAL A 114 5.42 17.86 1.44
C VAL A 114 6.59 18.29 2.32
N ASN A 115 6.41 19.28 3.19
CA ASN A 115 7.47 19.73 4.10
C ASN A 115 7.86 18.64 5.11
N ILE A 116 6.89 17.88 5.62
CA ILE A 116 7.16 16.70 6.46
C ILE A 116 7.96 15.67 5.64
N PHE A 117 7.53 15.34 4.42
CA PHE A 117 8.18 14.35 3.57
C PHE A 117 9.61 14.75 3.17
N LYS A 118 9.90 16.04 3.01
CA LYS A 118 11.26 16.55 2.76
C LYS A 118 12.23 16.18 3.89
N PHE A 119 11.75 16.03 5.12
CA PHE A 119 12.56 15.56 6.23
C PHE A 119 12.60 14.02 6.32
N ILE A 120 11.45 13.36 6.16
CA ILE A 120 11.32 11.91 6.36
C ILE A 120 12.03 11.12 5.25
N ILE A 121 11.71 11.41 3.98
CA ILE A 121 12.07 10.57 2.84
C ILE A 121 13.59 10.46 2.62
N PRO A 122 14.37 11.57 2.62
CA PRO A 122 15.81 11.47 2.42
C PRO A 122 16.51 10.68 3.54
N ASN A 123 16.04 10.80 4.78
CA ASN A 123 16.59 10.04 5.90
C ASN A 123 16.33 8.54 5.76
N ILE A 124 15.13 8.14 5.31
CA ILE A 124 14.83 6.73 5.02
C ILE A 124 15.80 6.18 3.96
N VAL A 125 15.96 6.88 2.83
CA VAL A 125 16.80 6.41 1.71
C VAL A 125 18.28 6.36 2.11
N LYS A 126 18.72 7.29 2.96
CA LYS A 126 20.09 7.32 3.51
C LYS A 126 20.44 6.02 4.23
N TYR A 127 19.54 5.51 5.08
CA TYR A 127 19.78 4.30 5.87
C TYR A 127 19.30 3.01 5.18
N SER A 128 18.38 3.13 4.22
CA SER A 128 17.75 2.01 3.50
C SER A 128 17.65 2.29 1.99
N PRO A 129 18.78 2.33 1.26
CA PRO A 129 18.79 2.67 -0.17
C PRO A 129 18.13 1.61 -1.07
N ASN A 130 17.96 0.39 -0.55
CA ASN A 130 17.39 -0.76 -1.26
C ASN A 130 15.93 -1.04 -0.88
N CYS A 131 15.29 -0.17 -0.09
CA CYS A 131 13.91 -0.42 0.35
C CYS A 131 12.88 -0.23 -0.76
N ILE A 132 11.73 -0.87 -0.57
CA ILE A 132 10.46 -0.54 -1.20
C ILE A 132 9.70 0.36 -0.23
N MET A 133 9.21 1.49 -0.72
CA MET A 133 8.45 2.46 0.04
C MET A 133 6.97 2.31 -0.25
N LEU A 134 6.18 2.11 0.81
CA LEU A 134 4.72 2.06 0.76
C LEU A 134 4.16 3.32 1.43
N VAL A 135 3.61 4.23 0.63
CA VAL A 135 3.02 5.48 1.11
C VAL A 135 1.55 5.26 1.42
N VAL A 136 1.16 5.51 2.67
CA VAL A 136 -0.23 5.42 3.15
C VAL A 136 -0.78 6.81 3.51
N SER A 137 0.10 7.77 3.78
CA SER A 137 -0.28 9.14 4.11
C SER A 137 -1.09 9.80 3.00
N ASN A 138 -2.12 10.57 3.39
CA ASN A 138 -3.03 11.23 2.45
C ASN A 138 -2.66 12.71 2.19
N PRO A 139 -2.91 13.23 0.97
CA PRO A 139 -3.49 12.54 -0.19
C PRO A 139 -2.48 11.60 -0.87
N VAL A 140 -2.81 10.31 -0.92
CA VAL A 140 -1.82 9.26 -1.21
C VAL A 140 -1.21 9.36 -2.61
N ASP A 141 -1.99 9.73 -3.63
CA ASP A 141 -1.48 9.79 -5.01
C ASP A 141 -0.42 10.88 -5.18
N ILE A 142 -0.70 12.08 -4.65
CA ILE A 142 0.23 13.21 -4.68
C ILE A 142 1.45 12.93 -3.79
N LEU A 143 1.24 12.40 -2.58
CA LEU A 143 2.33 12.12 -1.66
C LEU A 143 3.22 10.97 -2.13
N THR A 144 2.67 10.02 -2.90
CA THR A 144 3.46 8.97 -3.57
C THR A 144 4.37 9.59 -4.63
N TYR A 145 3.85 10.52 -5.44
CA TYR A 145 4.66 11.26 -6.41
C TYR A 145 5.78 12.07 -5.72
N VAL A 146 5.45 12.78 -4.64
CA VAL A 146 6.42 13.55 -3.85
C VAL A 146 7.49 12.64 -3.25
N ALA A 147 7.10 11.52 -2.65
CA ALA A 147 8.04 10.53 -2.12
C ALA A 147 8.96 9.99 -3.22
N TRP A 148 8.44 9.71 -4.41
CA TRP A 148 9.24 9.28 -5.55
C TRP A 148 10.28 10.34 -5.94
N LYS A 149 9.87 11.61 -6.07
CA LYS A 149 10.78 12.70 -6.42
C LYS A 149 11.84 12.98 -5.35
N LEU A 150 11.48 12.92 -4.07
CA LEU A 150 12.41 13.16 -2.97
C LEU A 150 13.35 11.99 -2.69
N SER A 151 12.90 10.75 -2.94
CA SER A 151 13.70 9.55 -2.66
C SER A 151 14.77 9.28 -3.72
N GLY A 152 14.53 9.68 -4.98
CA GLY A 152 15.39 9.29 -6.11
C GLY A 152 15.35 7.79 -6.42
N LEU A 153 14.45 7.03 -5.79
CA LEU A 153 14.27 5.60 -6.04
C LEU A 153 13.63 5.37 -7.42
N PRO A 154 13.87 4.20 -8.05
CA PRO A 154 13.17 3.86 -9.26
C PRO A 154 11.66 3.70 -8.98
N LYS A 155 10.83 4.11 -9.93
CA LYS A 155 9.35 4.17 -9.78
C LYS A 155 8.71 2.88 -9.26
N HIS A 156 9.25 1.71 -9.58
CA HIS A 156 8.72 0.42 -9.13
C HIS A 156 8.96 0.12 -7.64
N ARG A 157 9.78 0.94 -6.96
CA ARG A 157 10.05 0.84 -5.51
C ARG A 157 9.27 1.86 -4.69
N VAL A 158 8.45 2.71 -5.31
CA VAL A 158 7.62 3.69 -4.57
C VAL A 158 6.16 3.43 -4.93
N ILE A 159 5.43 2.91 -3.95
CA ILE A 159 4.07 2.39 -4.12
C ILE A 159 3.16 3.17 -3.17
N GLY A 160 2.05 3.70 -3.68
CA GLY A 160 0.98 4.24 -2.84
C GLY A 160 -0.01 3.15 -2.45
N SER A 161 -0.63 3.25 -1.27
CA SER A 161 -1.74 2.37 -0.90
C SER A 161 -2.93 2.49 -1.86
N GLY A 162 -3.10 3.68 -2.45
CA GLY A 162 -4.08 3.98 -3.49
C GLY A 162 -5.49 3.51 -3.13
N THR A 163 -6.17 2.94 -4.12
CA THR A 163 -7.57 2.49 -4.04
C THR A 163 -7.72 1.03 -3.57
N ASN A 164 -6.68 0.42 -2.99
CA ASN A 164 -6.75 -0.97 -2.53
C ASN A 164 -7.81 -1.16 -1.42
N LEU A 165 -7.87 -0.21 -0.47
CA LEU A 165 -8.89 -0.22 0.58
C LEU A 165 -10.29 0.09 0.03
N ASP A 166 -10.41 0.97 -0.95
CA ASP A 166 -11.70 1.31 -1.58
C ASP A 166 -12.25 0.11 -2.37
N SER A 167 -11.40 -0.61 -3.09
CA SER A 167 -11.77 -1.87 -3.73
C SER A 167 -12.23 -2.92 -2.71
N ALA A 168 -11.54 -3.02 -1.56
CA ALA A 168 -11.95 -3.93 -0.48
C ALA A 168 -13.32 -3.54 0.11
N ARG A 169 -13.57 -2.24 0.32
CA ARG A 169 -14.88 -1.70 0.76
C ARG A 169 -15.98 -1.98 -0.26
N PHE A 170 -15.73 -1.72 -1.53
CA PHE A 170 -16.67 -2.01 -2.61
C PHE A 170 -17.05 -3.50 -2.63
N ARG A 171 -16.05 -4.39 -2.61
CA ARG A 171 -16.27 -5.84 -2.59
C ARG A 171 -17.04 -6.28 -1.35
N HIS A 172 -16.80 -5.67 -0.19
CA HIS A 172 -17.54 -5.95 1.04
C HIS A 172 -19.03 -5.58 0.91
N LEU A 173 -19.34 -4.35 0.47
CA LEU A 173 -20.72 -3.89 0.30
C LEU A 173 -21.49 -4.70 -0.76
N MET A 174 -20.81 -5.09 -1.83
CA MET A 174 -21.38 -5.97 -2.86
C MET A 174 -21.65 -7.38 -2.33
N ALA A 175 -20.71 -7.94 -1.56
CA ALA A 175 -20.85 -9.23 -0.93
C ALA A 175 -22.00 -9.30 0.08
N GLU A 176 -22.21 -8.23 0.85
CA GLU A 176 -23.34 -8.11 1.78
C GLU A 176 -24.68 -8.18 1.03
N LYS A 177 -24.81 -7.43 -0.07
CA LYS A 177 -26.01 -7.46 -0.92
C LYS A 177 -26.26 -8.83 -1.56
N LEU A 178 -25.19 -9.48 -2.01
CA LEU A 178 -25.25 -10.79 -2.67
C LEU A 178 -25.26 -11.97 -1.69
N LYS A 179 -25.08 -11.72 -0.39
CA LYS A 179 -24.97 -12.73 0.68
C LYS A 179 -23.91 -13.80 0.41
N ILE A 180 -22.78 -13.39 -0.16
CA ILE A 180 -21.62 -14.25 -0.41
C ILE A 180 -20.38 -13.69 0.28
N SER A 181 -19.27 -14.44 0.30
CA SER A 181 -18.01 -13.93 0.82
C SER A 181 -17.46 -12.78 -0.05
N PRO A 182 -16.91 -11.68 0.53
CA PRO A 182 -16.19 -10.63 -0.20
C PRO A 182 -15.02 -11.15 -1.05
N THR A 183 -14.44 -12.28 -0.65
CA THR A 183 -13.37 -12.92 -1.42
C THR A 183 -13.85 -13.49 -2.76
N SER A 184 -15.14 -13.82 -2.87
CA SER A 184 -15.79 -14.31 -4.09
C SER A 184 -16.31 -13.20 -4.99
N VAL A 185 -16.39 -11.96 -4.49
CA VAL A 185 -16.72 -10.80 -5.31
C VAL A 185 -15.45 -10.27 -5.96
N HIS A 186 -15.48 -10.06 -7.27
CA HIS A 186 -14.40 -9.45 -8.04
C HIS A 186 -14.89 -8.11 -8.59
N GLY A 187 -14.16 -7.04 -8.29
CA GLY A 187 -14.49 -5.67 -8.67
C GLY A 187 -13.43 -4.71 -8.15
N TRP A 188 -13.15 -3.68 -8.93
CA TRP A 188 -11.98 -2.81 -8.72
C TRP A 188 -12.40 -1.35 -8.72
N ILE A 189 -11.86 -0.58 -7.78
CA ILE A 189 -11.90 0.88 -7.82
C ILE A 189 -10.50 1.34 -8.23
N VAL A 190 -10.41 2.19 -9.25
CA VAL A 190 -9.14 2.68 -9.80
C VAL A 190 -9.20 4.18 -10.01
N GLY A 191 -8.05 4.82 -10.24
CA GLY A 191 -7.95 6.27 -10.31
C GLY A 191 -7.54 6.89 -8.97
N GLU A 192 -7.94 8.13 -8.74
CA GLU A 192 -7.60 8.88 -7.52
C GLU A 192 -8.21 8.23 -6.27
N HIS A 193 -7.46 8.14 -5.18
CA HIS A 193 -8.00 7.78 -3.88
C HIS A 193 -8.74 8.99 -3.27
N GLY A 194 -10.07 8.95 -3.30
CA GLY A 194 -10.93 9.99 -2.72
C GLY A 194 -12.26 10.15 -3.46
N ASP A 195 -12.85 11.34 -3.34
CA ASP A 195 -14.17 11.68 -3.92
C ASP A 195 -14.21 11.53 -5.45
N SER A 196 -13.05 11.63 -6.13
CA SER A 196 -12.91 11.47 -7.58
C SER A 196 -12.56 10.03 -8.01
N SER A 197 -12.65 9.04 -7.11
CA SER A 197 -12.34 7.65 -7.44
C SER A 197 -13.26 7.12 -8.54
N GLY A 198 -12.67 6.65 -9.65
CA GLY A 198 -13.39 6.07 -10.78
C GLY A 198 -13.71 4.61 -10.50
N GLY A 199 -14.98 4.26 -10.31
CA GLY A 199 -15.38 2.85 -10.23
C GLY A 199 -15.17 2.16 -11.58
N CYS A 200 -14.34 1.10 -11.63
CA CYS A 200 -14.22 0.25 -12.81
C CYS A 200 -14.62 -1.19 -12.43
N VAL A 201 -15.91 -1.47 -12.56
CA VAL A 201 -16.46 -2.78 -12.19
C VAL A 201 -16.23 -3.77 -13.33
N GLU A 202 -15.26 -4.67 -13.17
CA GLU A 202 -15.14 -5.85 -14.03
C GLU A 202 -15.82 -7.05 -13.35
N TRP A 203 -16.93 -7.51 -13.92
CA TRP A 203 -17.65 -8.69 -13.46
C TRP A 203 -16.98 -9.96 -13.99
N GLY A 204 -16.04 -10.51 -13.21
CA GLY A 204 -15.49 -11.84 -13.49
C GLY A 204 -16.37 -12.95 -12.91
N GLU A 205 -17.28 -13.54 -13.70
CA GLU A 205 -17.89 -14.82 -13.34
C GLU A 205 -16.83 -15.92 -13.35
N ARG A 206 -16.43 -16.40 -12.18
CA ARG A 206 -15.62 -17.61 -12.06
C ARG A 206 -16.53 -18.82 -12.30
N GLY A 207 -16.67 -19.28 -13.55
CA GLY A 207 -17.17 -20.65 -13.78
C GLY A 207 -18.00 -21.00 -15.01
N ARG A 208 -18.07 -20.21 -16.09
CA ARG A 208 -18.56 -20.73 -17.38
C ARG A 208 -17.62 -20.39 -18.52
N ARG A 209 -16.98 -21.42 -19.11
CA ARG A 209 -16.40 -21.30 -20.45
C ARG A 209 -17.53 -20.92 -21.39
N VAL A 210 -17.55 -19.68 -21.86
CA VAL A 210 -18.35 -19.29 -23.01
C VAL A 210 -17.66 -19.92 -24.23
N PRO A 211 -18.27 -20.87 -24.95
CA PRO A 211 -17.68 -21.35 -26.20
C PRO A 211 -17.57 -20.16 -27.17
N PRO A 212 -16.51 -20.10 -28.01
CA PRO A 212 -16.39 -19.03 -29.00
C PRO A 212 -17.65 -19.03 -29.89
N GLY A 213 -18.41 -17.94 -29.83
CA GLY A 213 -19.52 -17.70 -30.76
C GLY A 213 -18.99 -17.58 -32.19
N PRO A 214 -19.79 -17.90 -33.20
CA PRO A 214 -19.33 -17.91 -34.58
C PRO A 214 -18.90 -16.50 -35.01
N GLU A 215 -17.73 -16.41 -35.63
CA GLU A 215 -17.20 -15.17 -36.20
C GLU A 215 -18.21 -14.52 -37.16
N PRO A 216 -18.33 -13.18 -37.18
CA PRO A 216 -19.18 -12.51 -38.15
C PRO A 216 -18.60 -12.70 -39.55
N ARG A 217 -19.29 -13.47 -40.39
CA ARG A 217 -18.98 -13.54 -41.83
C ARG A 217 -19.23 -12.16 -42.44
N HIS A 218 -18.16 -11.42 -42.76
CA HIS A 218 -18.23 -10.27 -43.64
C HIS A 218 -18.64 -10.73 -45.05
N GLY A 219 -19.92 -10.59 -45.36
CA GLY A 219 -20.44 -10.75 -46.71
C GLY A 219 -20.03 -9.57 -47.58
N HIS A 220 -18.99 -9.74 -48.38
CA HIS A 220 -18.78 -8.93 -49.58
C HIS A 220 -19.95 -9.16 -50.55
N ARG A 221 -20.91 -8.23 -50.59
CA ARG A 221 -21.79 -8.06 -51.75
C ARG A 221 -21.18 -7.02 -52.67
N GLN A 222 -20.44 -7.48 -53.67
CA GLN A 222 -20.35 -6.77 -54.94
C GLN A 222 -21.72 -6.89 -55.62
N GLY A 223 -22.32 -5.76 -56.00
CA GLY A 223 -23.58 -5.71 -56.73
C GLY A 223 -23.58 -4.50 -57.65
N GLN A 224 -23.27 -4.76 -58.92
CA GLN A 224 -23.35 -3.83 -60.05
C GLN A 224 -24.73 -3.18 -60.15
N GLY A 225 -24.76 -1.95 -60.68
CA GLY A 225 -25.94 -1.10 -60.70
C GLY A 225 -27.05 -1.50 -61.68
N ARG A 226 -28.19 -0.85 -61.49
CA ARG A 226 -29.08 -0.38 -62.56
C ARG A 226 -30.01 0.70 -62.01
N LEU A 227 -29.94 1.87 -62.63
CA LEU A 227 -30.97 2.90 -62.55
C LEU A 227 -32.18 2.38 -63.35
N GLU A 228 -33.34 2.21 -62.71
CA GLU A 228 -34.62 2.12 -63.41
C GLU A 228 -35.64 3.04 -62.73
N GLU A 229 -36.31 3.79 -63.60
CA GLU A 229 -37.16 4.96 -63.36
C GLU A 229 -38.50 4.57 -62.70
N ARG A 230 -39.04 5.46 -61.85
CA ARG A 230 -40.43 5.38 -61.40
C ARG A 230 -41.33 6.09 -62.40
N PRO A 231 -42.47 5.51 -62.83
CA PRO A 231 -43.53 6.30 -63.41
C PRO A 231 -44.32 7.00 -62.30
N GLN A 232 -44.65 8.25 -62.57
CA GLN A 232 -45.74 8.98 -61.92
C GLN A 232 -47.06 8.33 -62.31
N ASP A 233 -48.00 8.20 -61.38
CA ASP A 233 -49.42 8.31 -61.68
C ASP A 233 -50.19 8.71 -60.42
N GLY A 234 -50.99 9.77 -60.59
CA GLY A 234 -52.01 10.21 -59.66
C GLY A 234 -53.38 9.66 -60.07
N GLY A 235 -54.27 9.60 -59.09
CA GLY A 235 -55.70 9.29 -59.20
C GLY A 235 -56.33 9.40 -57.84
#